data_AF-F7Q1P5-F1
#
_entry.id   AF-F7Q1P5-F1
#
_cell.length_a   1.000
_cell.length_b   1.000
_cell.length_c   1.000
_cell.angle_alpha   90.00
_cell.angle_beta   90.00
_cell.angle_gamma   90.00
#
_symmetry.space_group_name_H-M   'P 1'
#
loop_
_entity.id
_entity.type
_entity.pdbx_description
1 polymer ?
#
loop_
_entity_poly.entity_id
_entity_poly.type
_entity_poly.pdbx_seq_one_letter_code
_entity_poly.pdbx_strand_id
1 'polypeptide(L)'
;MRDKLRMINLRLTELSNYLSISRPTLYKYIEDFENENYENLNPSIRKIFFYIESNDDITKKDVITYIISILNEDKIFSREDLLVSEIIECLKNETSTDKLQFLLNIIKYVKDESFLKSLNIVFKLMNNRKALEDINLDQHFQILYGLAVMNKKVERTEEKLQEVKKLLTEGLEND
;
A
#
# COMPACT_ATOMS: atom_id res chain seq x y z
N MET A 1 -11.99 6.33 32.43
CA MET A 1 -11.17 7.10 31.46
C MET A 1 -10.23 8.12 32.08
N ARG A 2 -10.70 9.07 32.92
CA ARG A 2 -9.84 10.15 33.46
C ARG A 2 -8.62 9.64 34.22
N ASP A 3 -8.82 8.60 35.02
CA ASP A 3 -7.73 7.97 35.78
C ASP A 3 -6.72 7.27 34.86
N LYS A 4 -7.19 6.60 33.81
CA LYS A 4 -6.33 5.96 32.79
C LYS A 4 -5.43 6.99 32.10
N LEU A 5 -6.00 8.13 31.69
CA LEU A 5 -5.23 9.24 31.11
C LEU A 5 -4.18 9.80 32.08
N ARG A 6 -4.51 9.87 33.38
CA ARG A 6 -3.59 10.30 34.43
C ARG A 6 -2.44 9.29 34.62
N MET A 7 -2.73 8.00 34.61
CA MET A 7 -1.73 6.93 34.76
C MET A 7 -0.68 6.99 33.64
N ILE A 8 -1.11 7.26 32.40
CA ILE A 8 -0.20 7.36 31.25
C ILE A 8 0.41 8.76 31.07
N ASN A 9 0.18 9.68 32.00
CA ASN A 9 0.67 11.07 31.94
C ASN A 9 0.25 11.82 30.65
N LEU A 10 -0.97 11.56 30.16
CA LEU A 10 -1.57 12.27 29.03
C LEU A 10 -2.57 13.30 29.55
N ARG A 11 -2.28 14.58 29.37
CA ARG A 11 -3.18 15.65 29.84
C ARG A 11 -4.36 15.80 28.90
N LEU A 12 -5.52 16.11 29.46
CA LEU A 12 -6.74 16.40 28.68
C LEU A 12 -6.53 17.51 27.65
N THR A 13 -5.70 18.51 27.98
CA THR A 13 -5.35 19.59 27.06
C THR A 13 -4.52 19.12 25.87
N GLU A 14 -3.70 18.10 26.05
CA GLU A 14 -2.91 17.50 24.97
C GLU A 14 -3.81 16.61 24.11
N LEU A 15 -4.63 15.78 24.75
CA LEU A 15 -5.60 14.93 24.07
C LEU A 15 -6.58 15.73 23.22
N SER A 16 -7.09 16.87 23.73
CA SER A 16 -7.96 17.76 22.94
C SER A 16 -7.27 18.28 21.69
N ASN A 17 -5.98 18.60 21.80
CA ASN A 17 -5.18 19.06 20.67
C ASN A 17 -4.94 17.93 19.66
N TYR A 18 -4.58 16.73 20.11
CA TYR A 18 -4.37 15.57 19.23
C TYR A 18 -5.64 15.19 18.46
N LEU A 19 -6.80 15.25 19.12
CA LEU A 19 -8.09 14.94 18.52
C LEU A 19 -8.68 16.10 17.73
N SER A 20 -8.06 17.28 17.75
CA SER A 20 -8.56 18.51 17.12
C SER A 20 -9.99 18.88 17.53
N ILE A 21 -10.33 18.69 18.82
CA ILE A 21 -11.63 19.05 19.39
C ILE A 21 -11.49 20.05 20.53
N SER A 22 -12.56 20.80 20.80
CA SER A 22 -12.57 21.74 21.93
C SER A 22 -12.51 20.99 23.27
N ARG A 23 -11.94 21.62 24.31
CA ARG A 23 -11.90 21.04 25.65
C ARG A 23 -13.30 20.76 26.23
N PRO A 24 -14.30 21.65 26.10
CA PRO A 24 -15.68 21.33 26.49
C PRO A 24 -16.21 20.08 25.77
N THR A 25 -15.93 19.93 24.48
CA THR A 25 -16.32 18.74 23.70
C THR A 25 -15.64 17.48 24.23
N LEU A 26 -14.33 17.52 24.48
CA LEU A 26 -13.61 16.38 25.06
C LEU A 26 -14.17 15.98 26.44
N TYR A 27 -14.47 16.96 27.30
CA TYR A 27 -15.04 16.69 28.61
C TYR A 27 -16.40 16.01 28.51
N LYS A 28 -17.26 16.48 27.60
CA LYS A 28 -18.55 15.85 27.33
C LYS A 28 -18.37 14.42 26.82
N TYR A 29 -17.49 14.17 25.87
CA TYR A 29 -17.25 12.81 25.36
C TYR A 29 -16.70 11.86 26.43
N ILE A 30 -15.86 12.35 27.35
CA ILE A 30 -15.38 11.54 28.48
C ILE A 30 -16.54 11.18 29.41
N GLU A 31 -17.41 12.14 29.73
CA GLU A 31 -18.60 11.90 30.55
C GLU A 31 -19.57 10.92 29.87
N ASP A 32 -19.84 11.10 28.58
CA ASP A 32 -20.67 10.18 27.80
C ASP A 32 -20.04 8.77 27.78
N PHE A 33 -18.72 8.64 27.67
CA PHE A 33 -18.03 7.35 27.70
C PHE A 33 -18.09 6.66 29.06
N GLU A 34 -17.83 7.39 30.14
CA GLU A 34 -17.84 6.86 31.52
C GLU A 34 -19.25 6.48 31.99
N ASN A 35 -20.28 7.08 31.40
CA ASN A 35 -21.69 6.75 31.62
C ASN A 35 -22.26 5.73 30.61
N GLU A 36 -21.42 5.09 29.80
CA GLU A 36 -21.80 4.10 28.78
C GLU A 36 -22.75 4.63 27.68
N ASN A 37 -22.87 5.95 27.52
CA ASN A 37 -23.67 6.62 26.50
C ASN A 37 -22.91 6.67 25.15
N TYR A 38 -22.46 5.51 24.67
CA TYR A 38 -21.55 5.42 23.52
C TYR A 38 -22.13 5.95 22.20
N GLU A 39 -23.46 6.02 22.08
CA GLU A 39 -24.16 6.56 20.91
C GLU A 39 -23.95 8.08 20.73
N ASN A 40 -23.59 8.79 21.79
CA ASN A 40 -23.29 10.22 21.75
C ASN A 40 -21.85 10.53 21.29
N LEU A 41 -21.01 9.51 21.14
CA LEU A 41 -19.62 9.67 20.75
C LEU A 41 -19.46 9.60 19.24
N ASN A 42 -18.59 10.47 18.72
CA ASN A 42 -18.04 10.27 17.39
C ASN A 42 -17.36 8.87 17.32
N PRO A 43 -17.57 8.08 16.25
CA PRO A 43 -17.06 6.71 16.14
C PRO A 43 -15.54 6.58 16.35
N SER A 44 -14.76 7.52 15.83
CA SER A 44 -13.30 7.54 15.94
C SER A 44 -12.86 7.82 17.36
N ILE A 45 -13.54 8.76 18.03
CA ILE A 45 -13.32 9.04 19.46
C ILE A 45 -13.66 7.82 20.31
N ARG A 46 -14.78 7.14 20.01
CA ARG A 46 -15.20 5.91 20.69
C ARG A 46 -14.11 4.84 20.57
N LYS A 47 -13.59 4.57 19.37
CA LYS A 47 -12.48 3.61 19.16
C LYS A 47 -11.25 3.95 20.00
N ILE A 48 -10.83 5.22 20.00
CA ILE A 48 -9.67 5.70 20.75
C ILE A 48 -9.86 5.49 22.25
N PHE A 49 -11.04 5.79 22.78
CA PHE A 49 -11.34 5.60 24.20
C PHE A 49 -11.36 4.12 24.59
N PHE A 50 -11.97 3.25 23.79
CA PHE A 50 -11.91 1.80 24.04
C PHE A 50 -10.48 1.27 24.00
N TYR A 51 -9.65 1.76 23.07
CA TYR A 51 -8.24 1.38 23.00
C TYR A 51 -7.46 1.79 24.27
N ILE A 52 -7.71 2.99 24.80
CA ILE A 52 -7.08 3.45 26.05
C ILE A 52 -7.54 2.61 27.25
N GLU A 53 -8.83 2.28 27.34
CA GLU A 53 -9.38 1.56 28.49
C GLU A 53 -8.98 0.08 28.50
N SER A 54 -8.94 -0.57 27.33
CA SER A 54 -8.74 -2.02 27.21
C SER A 54 -7.28 -2.49 27.38
N ASN A 55 -6.32 -1.57 27.50
CA ASN A 55 -4.89 -1.89 27.58
C ASN A 55 -4.31 -1.39 28.91
N ASP A 56 -3.80 -2.31 29.74
CA ASP A 56 -3.30 -1.98 31.08
C ASP A 56 -1.90 -1.39 31.09
N ASP A 57 -1.02 -1.82 30.19
CA ASP A 57 0.38 -1.37 30.09
C ASP A 57 0.60 -0.34 28.97
N ILE A 58 -0.44 0.38 28.56
CA ILE A 58 -0.37 1.34 27.47
C ILE A 58 0.41 2.60 27.87
N THR A 59 1.27 3.10 26.98
CA THR A 59 1.99 4.36 27.19
C THR A 59 1.35 5.52 26.43
N LYS A 60 1.69 6.76 26.83
CA LYS A 60 1.30 7.97 26.07
C LYS A 60 1.69 7.89 24.60
N LYS A 61 2.86 7.31 24.29
CA LYS A 61 3.34 7.18 22.91
C LYS A 61 2.42 6.28 22.09
N ASP A 62 1.98 5.16 22.66
CA ASP A 62 1.10 4.20 21.99
C ASP A 62 -0.26 4.81 21.69
N VAL A 63 -0.83 5.58 22.64
CA VAL A 63 -2.08 6.32 22.43
C VAL A 63 -1.94 7.33 21.30
N ILE A 64 -0.84 8.11 21.26
CA ILE A 64 -0.62 9.08 20.17
C ILE A 64 -0.50 8.37 18.82
N THR A 65 0.27 7.26 18.76
CA THR A 65 0.41 6.46 17.54
C THR A 65 -0.95 5.93 17.05
N TYR A 66 -1.80 5.47 17.98
CA TYR A 66 -3.14 4.98 17.66
C TYR A 66 -4.10 6.10 17.22
N ILE A 67 -4.05 7.26 17.86
CA ILE A 67 -4.82 8.43 17.41
C ILE A 67 -4.43 8.79 15.97
N ILE A 68 -3.13 8.78 15.66
CA ILE A 68 -2.65 9.03 14.30
C ILE A 68 -3.16 7.97 13.32
N SER A 69 -3.21 6.69 13.68
CA SER A 69 -3.75 5.66 12.78
C SER A 69 -5.24 5.85 12.54
N ILE A 70 -6.04 6.09 13.59
CA ILE A 70 -7.49 6.31 13.49
C ILE A 70 -7.84 7.57 12.71
N LEU A 71 -7.14 8.68 12.95
CA LEU A 71 -7.37 9.92 12.20
C LEU A 71 -6.96 9.79 10.72
N ASN A 72 -6.04 8.87 10.40
CA ASN A 72 -5.75 8.51 9.03
C ASN A 72 -6.78 7.54 8.44
N GLU A 73 -7.39 6.64 9.23
CA GLU A 73 -8.51 5.77 8.82
C GLU A 73 -9.78 6.54 8.44
N ASP A 74 -10.00 7.75 8.99
CA ASP A 74 -11.16 8.61 8.66
C ASP A 74 -11.06 9.28 7.28
N LYS A 75 -9.94 9.12 6.56
CA LYS A 75 -9.97 9.26 5.11
C LYS A 75 -10.61 7.99 4.57
N ILE A 76 -11.78 8.10 3.94
CA ILE A 76 -12.32 7.04 3.09
C ILE A 76 -11.20 6.67 2.10
N PHE A 77 -10.47 5.59 2.39
CA PHE A 77 -9.42 5.10 1.51
C PHE A 77 -10.14 4.70 0.22
N SER A 78 -9.82 5.39 -0.87
CA SER A 78 -10.19 4.90 -2.19
C SER A 78 -9.57 3.51 -2.37
N ARG A 79 -10.09 2.69 -3.29
CA ARG A 79 -9.52 1.36 -3.55
C ARG A 79 -8.03 1.46 -3.88
N GLU A 80 -7.65 2.57 -4.51
CA GLU A 80 -6.29 2.98 -4.82
C GLU A 80 -5.44 3.17 -3.57
N ASP A 81 -5.96 3.79 -2.51
CA ASP A 81 -5.23 4.02 -1.27
C ASP A 81 -5.02 2.71 -0.47
N LEU A 82 -5.98 1.77 -0.55
CA LEU A 82 -5.82 0.42 0.02
C LEU A 82 -4.72 -0.36 -0.70
N LEU A 83 -4.71 -0.31 -2.04
CA LEU A 83 -3.66 -0.93 -2.85
C LEU A 83 -2.27 -0.34 -2.54
N VAL A 84 -2.17 0.98 -2.36
CA VAL A 84 -0.91 1.62 -1.94
C VAL A 84 -0.47 1.13 -0.57
N SER A 85 -1.39 0.96 0.37
CA SER A 85 -1.09 0.49 1.73
C SER A 85 -0.58 -0.96 1.74
N GLU A 86 -1.23 -1.85 0.99
CA GLU A 86 -0.78 -3.24 0.80
C GLU A 86 0.61 -3.31 0.17
N ILE A 87 0.87 -2.49 -0.86
CA ILE A 87 2.19 -2.40 -1.50
C ILE A 87 3.25 -1.93 -0.49
N ILE A 88 2.98 -0.87 0.27
CA ILE A 88 3.93 -0.35 1.27
C ILE A 88 4.26 -1.41 2.32
N GLU A 89 3.26 -2.17 2.79
CA GLU A 89 3.47 -3.23 3.77
C GLU A 89 4.33 -4.37 3.22
N CYS A 90 4.08 -4.79 1.98
CA CYS A 90 4.93 -5.77 1.29
C CYS A 90 6.38 -5.29 1.16
N LEU A 91 6.59 -4.01 0.83
CA LEU A 91 7.92 -3.42 0.66
C LEU A 91 8.68 -3.29 1.98
N LYS A 92 8.01 -2.96 3.08
CA LYS A 92 8.64 -2.83 4.40
C LYS A 92 9.26 -4.15 4.88
N ASN A 93 8.68 -5.26 4.48
CA ASN A 93 9.11 -6.60 4.89
C ASN A 93 10.03 -7.28 3.85
N GLU A 94 10.24 -6.66 2.68
CA GLU A 94 11.09 -7.21 1.62
C GLU A 94 12.57 -6.90 1.88
N THR A 95 13.39 -7.96 1.88
CA THR A 95 14.83 -7.88 2.18
C THR A 95 15.70 -8.16 0.96
N SER A 96 15.13 -8.66 -0.13
CA SER A 96 15.85 -8.93 -1.37
C SER A 96 16.19 -7.63 -2.10
N THR A 97 17.49 -7.33 -2.18
CA THR A 97 18.00 -6.16 -2.90
C THR A 97 17.62 -6.20 -4.39
N ASP A 98 17.65 -7.37 -5.03
CA ASP A 98 17.32 -7.51 -6.46
C ASP A 98 15.85 -7.19 -6.74
N LYS A 99 14.92 -7.64 -5.88
CA LYS A 99 13.49 -7.33 -6.01
C LYS A 99 13.23 -5.84 -5.78
N LEU A 100 13.83 -5.25 -4.74
CA LEU A 100 13.70 -3.81 -4.47
C LEU A 100 14.26 -2.98 -5.63
N GLN A 101 15.39 -3.38 -6.22
CA GLN A 101 15.99 -2.71 -7.36
C GLN A 101 15.11 -2.81 -8.62
N PHE A 102 14.49 -3.97 -8.86
CA PHE A 102 13.51 -4.15 -9.93
C PHE A 102 12.30 -3.24 -9.76
N LEU A 103 11.74 -3.15 -8.55
CA LEU A 103 10.60 -2.29 -8.23
C LEU A 103 10.92 -0.80 -8.38
N LEU A 104 12.11 -0.37 -7.95
CA LEU A 104 12.60 1.00 -8.18
C LEU A 104 12.73 1.33 -9.66
N ASN A 105 13.19 0.36 -10.47
CA ASN A 105 13.25 0.53 -11.91
C ASN A 105 11.84 0.67 -12.50
N ILE A 106 10.87 -0.16 -12.11
CA ILE A 106 9.47 0.00 -12.56
C ILE A 106 8.94 1.39 -12.23
N ILE A 107 9.10 1.87 -10.99
CA ILE A 107 8.62 3.19 -10.56
C ILE A 107 9.22 4.32 -11.41
N LYS A 108 10.49 4.18 -11.82
CA LYS A 108 11.14 5.15 -12.70
C LYS A 108 10.48 5.25 -14.08
N TYR A 109 9.94 4.13 -14.59
CA TYR A 109 9.33 4.02 -15.90
C TYR A 109 7.78 4.06 -15.87
N VAL A 110 7.15 4.09 -14.69
CA VAL A 110 5.69 4.19 -14.49
C VAL A 110 5.06 5.40 -15.20
N LYS A 111 5.82 6.45 -15.52
CA LYS A 111 5.32 7.61 -16.27
C LYS A 111 5.09 7.32 -17.77
N ASP A 112 5.59 6.20 -18.29
CA ASP A 112 5.37 5.76 -19.66
C ASP A 112 4.17 4.79 -19.72
N GLU A 113 3.03 5.28 -20.21
CA GLU A 113 1.82 4.47 -20.35
C GLU A 113 2.01 3.23 -21.24
N SER A 114 2.91 3.29 -22.23
CA SER A 114 3.16 2.17 -23.14
C SER A 114 3.83 1.03 -22.40
N PHE A 115 4.77 1.36 -21.51
CA PHE A 115 5.45 0.40 -20.65
C PHE A 115 4.48 -0.29 -19.65
N LEU A 116 3.59 0.47 -19.03
CA LEU A 116 2.58 -0.09 -18.11
C LEU A 116 1.59 -1.03 -18.81
N LYS A 117 1.20 -0.71 -20.05
CA LYS A 117 0.37 -1.61 -20.86
C LYS A 117 1.08 -2.93 -21.12
N SER A 118 2.35 -2.90 -21.52
CA SER A 118 3.15 -4.11 -21.74
C SER A 118 3.32 -4.94 -20.45
N LEU A 119 3.63 -4.32 -19.32
CA LEU A 119 3.73 -5.04 -18.03
C LEU A 119 2.42 -5.70 -17.61
N ASN A 120 1.29 -5.01 -17.77
CA ASN A 120 -0.02 -5.58 -17.43
C ASN A 120 -0.37 -6.80 -18.31
N ILE A 121 0.04 -6.79 -19.57
CA ILE A 121 -0.09 -7.96 -20.44
C ILE A 121 0.73 -9.12 -19.85
N VAL A 122 2.01 -8.91 -19.50
CA VAL A 122 2.84 -9.95 -18.86
C VAL A 122 2.18 -10.52 -17.61
N PHE A 123 1.71 -9.68 -16.69
CA PHE A 123 1.08 -10.14 -15.45
C PHE A 123 -0.20 -10.96 -15.69
N LYS A 124 -1.01 -10.59 -16.69
CA LYS A 124 -2.20 -11.37 -17.06
C LYS A 124 -1.84 -12.77 -17.54
N LEU A 125 -0.72 -12.92 -18.24
CA LEU A 125 -0.25 -14.21 -18.75
C LEU A 125 0.35 -15.08 -17.67
N MET A 126 1.11 -14.50 -16.74
CA MET A 126 1.64 -15.23 -15.60
C MET A 126 0.53 -15.80 -14.72
N ASN A 127 -0.60 -15.08 -14.61
CA ASN A 127 -1.78 -15.52 -13.86
C ASN A 127 -2.71 -16.46 -14.64
N ASN A 128 -2.52 -16.62 -15.95
CA ASN A 128 -3.37 -17.46 -16.81
C ASN A 128 -2.51 -18.26 -17.79
N ARG A 129 -2.04 -19.45 -17.37
CA ARG A 129 -1.17 -20.31 -18.20
C ARG A 129 -1.78 -20.70 -19.56
N LYS A 130 -3.11 -20.63 -19.72
CA LYS A 130 -3.82 -20.87 -20.99
C LYS A 130 -3.76 -19.71 -22.00
N ALA A 131 -3.35 -18.51 -21.59
CA ALA A 131 -3.36 -17.33 -22.44
C ALA A 131 -2.10 -17.15 -23.30
N LEU A 132 -1.11 -18.04 -23.18
CA LEU A 132 0.12 -18.01 -23.98
C LEU A 132 -0.12 -18.36 -25.46
N GLU A 133 -1.16 -19.14 -25.75
CA GLU A 133 -1.49 -19.58 -27.13
C GLU A 133 -2.17 -18.48 -27.97
N ASP A 134 -2.74 -17.45 -27.34
CA ASP A 134 -3.55 -16.41 -28.00
C ASP A 134 -2.80 -15.09 -28.29
N ILE A 135 -1.48 -15.06 -28.07
CA ILE A 135 -0.67 -13.83 -28.16
C ILE A 135 0.09 -13.79 -29.47
N ASN A 136 -0.30 -12.88 -30.35
CA ASN A 136 0.44 -12.54 -31.55
C ASN A 136 1.90 -12.15 -31.20
N LEU A 137 2.86 -12.64 -32.00
CA LEU A 137 4.31 -12.39 -31.94
C LEU A 137 4.72 -10.94 -31.60
N ASP A 138 3.96 -9.94 -32.01
CA ASP A 138 4.24 -8.53 -31.68
C ASP A 138 4.13 -8.22 -30.18
N GLN A 139 3.20 -8.88 -29.48
CA GLN A 139 3.03 -8.73 -28.03
C GLN A 139 4.12 -9.49 -27.27
N HIS A 140 4.55 -10.67 -27.76
CA HIS A 140 5.74 -11.36 -27.26
C HIS A 140 7.01 -10.49 -27.39
N PHE A 141 7.15 -9.80 -28.53
CA PHE A 141 8.25 -8.87 -28.74
C PHE A 141 8.21 -7.68 -27.77
N GLN A 142 7.04 -7.09 -27.49
CA GLN A 142 6.93 -5.99 -26.53
C GLN A 142 7.27 -6.40 -25.09
N ILE A 143 6.97 -7.65 -24.72
CA ILE A 143 7.32 -8.22 -23.42
C ILE A 143 8.84 -8.39 -23.31
N LEU A 144 9.46 -9.02 -24.32
CA LEU A 144 10.91 -9.24 -24.35
C LEU A 144 11.69 -7.92 -24.49
N TYR A 145 11.18 -6.97 -25.27
CA TYR A 145 11.74 -5.62 -25.39
C TYR A 145 11.63 -4.86 -24.06
N GLY A 146 10.50 -4.95 -23.36
CA GLY A 146 10.36 -4.40 -22.01
C GLY A 146 11.39 -4.95 -21.04
N LEU A 147 11.60 -6.28 -21.03
CA LEU A 147 12.62 -6.95 -20.22
C LEU A 147 14.06 -6.56 -20.63
N ALA A 148 14.32 -6.36 -21.92
CA ALA A 148 15.63 -5.98 -22.45
C ALA A 148 15.99 -4.50 -22.20
N VAL A 149 15.01 -3.60 -22.31
CA VAL A 149 15.12 -2.17 -21.97
C VAL A 149 15.36 -2.00 -20.46
N MET A 150 14.66 -2.78 -19.62
CA MET A 150 14.89 -2.81 -18.17
C MET A 150 16.32 -3.22 -17.78
N ASN A 151 17.03 -3.95 -18.65
CA ASN A 151 18.42 -4.37 -18.44
C ASN A 151 19.47 -3.46 -19.13
N LYS A 152 19.08 -2.27 -19.64
CA LYS A 152 19.95 -1.27 -20.29
C LYS A 152 20.86 -1.81 -21.41
N LYS A 153 20.48 -2.87 -22.14
CA LYS A 153 21.39 -3.53 -23.08
C LYS A 153 21.02 -3.46 -24.57
N VAL A 154 19.93 -2.82 -24.97
CA VAL A 154 19.49 -2.94 -26.37
C VAL A 154 18.93 -1.64 -26.95
N GLU A 155 19.67 -1.04 -27.89
CA GLU A 155 19.11 -0.17 -28.94
C GLU A 155 18.20 -0.99 -29.86
N ARG A 156 17.03 -0.45 -30.20
CA ARG A 156 16.07 -1.06 -31.12
C ARG A 156 16.62 -1.01 -32.56
N THR A 157 17.05 -2.16 -33.08
CA THR A 157 17.44 -2.34 -34.49
C THR A 157 16.62 -3.46 -35.13
N GLU A 158 16.42 -3.37 -36.45
CA GLU A 158 15.64 -4.35 -37.23
C GLU A 158 16.31 -5.74 -37.24
N GLU A 159 17.64 -5.80 -37.15
CA GLU A 159 18.39 -7.05 -37.05
C GLU A 159 18.11 -7.80 -35.74
N LYS A 160 18.09 -7.09 -34.60
CA LYS A 160 17.75 -7.69 -33.30
C LYS A 160 16.29 -8.15 -33.25
N LEU A 161 15.42 -7.49 -34.02
CA LEU A 161 14.04 -7.89 -34.19
C LEU A 161 13.92 -9.24 -34.91
N GLN A 162 14.79 -9.51 -35.88
CA GLN A 162 14.85 -10.82 -36.56
C GLN A 162 15.48 -11.91 -35.69
N GLU A 163 16.49 -11.58 -34.87
CA GLU A 163 17.15 -12.52 -33.96
C GLU A 163 16.20 -13.05 -32.88
N VAL A 164 15.42 -12.17 -32.25
CA VAL A 164 14.40 -12.57 -31.27
C VAL A 164 13.32 -13.43 -31.91
N LYS A 165 12.88 -13.08 -33.13
CA LYS A 165 11.91 -13.90 -33.88
C LYS A 165 12.42 -15.32 -34.08
N LYS A 166 13.69 -15.47 -34.49
CA LYS A 166 14.31 -16.79 -34.72
C LYS A 166 14.37 -17.64 -33.45
N LEU A 167 14.79 -17.07 -32.32
CA LEU A 167 14.91 -17.78 -31.04
C LEU A 167 13.56 -18.28 -30.49
N LEU A 168 12.47 -17.54 -30.76
CA LEU A 168 11.12 -17.95 -30.36
C LEU A 168 10.58 -19.10 -31.20
N THR A 169 10.86 -19.12 -32.50
CA THR A 169 10.43 -20.23 -33.38
C THR A 169 11.19 -21.51 -33.05
N GLU A 170 12.50 -21.42 -32.81
CA GLU A 170 13.34 -22.58 -32.45
C GLU A 170 13.00 -23.17 -31.07
N GLY A 171 12.49 -22.35 -30.14
CA GLY A 171 12.02 -22.82 -28.82
C GLY A 171 10.68 -23.55 -28.85
N LEU A 172 9.83 -23.27 -29.85
CA LEU A 172 8.52 -23.91 -30.01
C LEU A 172 8.58 -25.24 -30.77
N GLU A 173 9.66 -25.52 -31.49
CA GLU A 173 9.85 -26.77 -32.24
C GLU A 173 10.50 -27.89 -31.39
N ASN A 174 10.91 -27.60 -30.16
CA ASN A 174 11.63 -28.53 -29.27
C ASN A 174 10.84 -28.99 -28.02
N ASP A 175 9.56 -28.65 -27.91
CA ASP A 175 8.60 -29.17 -26.90
C ASP A 175 7.48 -29.99 -27.59
#